data_AF-A0A0H2VVX8-F1
#
_entry.id   AF-A0A0H2VVX8-F1
#
_cell.length_a   1.000
_cell.length_b   1.000
_cell.length_c   1.000
_cell.angle_alpha   90.00
_cell.angle_beta   90.00
_cell.angle_gamma   90.00
#
_symmetry.space_group_name_H-M   'P 1'
#
loop_
_entity.id
_entity.type
_entity.pdbx_description
1 polymer ?
#
loop_
_entity_poly.entity_id
_entity_poly.type
_entity_poly.pdbx_seq_one_letter_code
_entity_poly.pdbx_strand_id
1 'polypeptide(L)'
;MYQITKNGFVFLVMGFTGKKAAAFKEAYIAEFDRMEAELRQNNTPPADKMIPGDGRTLVVHFDKFGNVEFTETVPDGALVCTLETFRFYLEKQGWTLVNRGAIKNMTVEQLLSLK
;
A
#
# COMPACT_ATOMS: atom_id res chain seq x y z
N MET A 1 10.14 -33.08 -6.56
CA MET A 1 9.62 -31.96 -5.73
C MET A 1 8.16 -31.79 -6.09
N TYR A 2 7.25 -31.73 -5.11
CA TYR A 2 5.81 -31.52 -5.36
C TYR A 2 5.44 -30.08 -5.01
N GLN A 3 4.63 -29.43 -5.84
CA GLN A 3 4.10 -28.09 -5.59
C GLN A 3 2.60 -28.18 -5.27
N ILE A 4 2.17 -27.53 -4.20
CA ILE A 4 0.77 -27.39 -3.79
C ILE A 4 0.38 -25.91 -3.80
N THR A 5 -0.82 -25.59 -4.26
CA THR A 5 -1.33 -24.21 -4.26
C THR A 5 -1.77 -23.80 -2.85
N LYS A 6 -1.86 -22.48 -2.59
CA LYS A 6 -2.44 -21.94 -1.34
C LYS A 6 -3.77 -22.63 -1.01
N ASN A 7 -4.66 -22.69 -2.00
CA ASN A 7 -6.01 -23.22 -1.84
C ASN A 7 -6.00 -24.72 -1.57
N GLY A 8 -5.12 -25.47 -2.24
CA GLY A 8 -4.93 -26.90 -1.97
C GLY A 8 -4.41 -27.17 -0.56
N PHE A 9 -3.48 -26.36 -0.07
CA PHE A 9 -2.97 -26.46 1.30
C PHE A 9 -4.05 -26.10 2.34
N VAL A 10 -4.78 -25.01 2.13
CA VAL A 10 -5.87 -24.58 3.03
C VAL A 10 -6.96 -25.66 3.11
N PHE A 11 -7.36 -26.21 1.96
CA PHE A 11 -8.32 -27.30 1.90
C PHE A 11 -7.81 -28.54 2.66
N LEU A 12 -6.54 -28.90 2.51
CA LEU A 12 -5.92 -30.03 3.20
C LEU A 12 -5.93 -29.85 4.73
N VAL A 13 -5.55 -28.66 5.21
CA VAL A 13 -5.52 -28.34 6.65
C VAL A 13 -6.92 -28.40 7.27
N MET A 14 -7.97 -28.03 6.53
CA MET A 14 -9.36 -28.16 6.98
C MET A 14 -9.85 -29.61 7.08
N GLY A 15 -9.10 -30.58 6.54
CA GLY A 15 -9.41 -32.01 6.52
C GLY A 15 -10.60 -32.36 5.61
N PHE A 16 -10.69 -33.63 5.21
CA PHE A 16 -11.84 -34.13 4.46
C PHE A 16 -12.89 -34.74 5.39
N THR A 17 -14.09 -34.17 5.39
CA THR A 17 -15.21 -34.58 6.27
C THR A 17 -16.46 -34.98 5.47
N GLY A 18 -16.30 -35.29 4.17
CA GLY A 18 -17.36 -35.69 3.26
C GLY A 18 -17.65 -34.68 2.14
N LYS A 19 -18.38 -35.12 1.12
CA LYS A 19 -18.60 -34.37 -0.13
C LYS A 19 -19.29 -33.01 0.07
N LYS A 20 -20.30 -32.94 0.95
CA LYS A 20 -21.00 -31.68 1.25
C LYS A 20 -20.07 -30.66 1.93
N ALA A 21 -19.24 -31.14 2.87
CA ALA A 21 -18.28 -30.29 3.56
C ALA A 21 -17.15 -29.85 2.63
N ALA A 22 -16.73 -30.70 1.68
CA ALA A 22 -15.75 -30.33 0.65
C ALA A 22 -16.27 -29.19 -0.23
N ALA A 23 -17.49 -29.30 -0.76
CA ALA A 23 -18.09 -28.24 -1.57
C ALA A 23 -18.22 -26.91 -0.81
N PHE A 24 -18.61 -26.97 0.47
CA PHE A 24 -18.64 -25.78 1.33
C PHE A 24 -17.25 -25.14 1.49
N LYS A 25 -16.20 -25.93 1.71
CA LYS A 25 -14.83 -25.43 1.87
C LYS A 25 -14.29 -24.79 0.59
N GLU A 26 -14.57 -25.39 -0.57
CA GLU A 26 -14.22 -24.81 -1.86
C GLU A 26 -14.89 -23.44 -2.05
N ALA A 27 -16.19 -23.34 -1.76
CA ALA A 27 -16.92 -22.07 -1.82
C ALA A 27 -16.36 -21.03 -0.83
N TYR A 28 -16.06 -21.45 0.40
CA TYR A 28 -15.45 -20.57 1.40
C TYR A 28 -14.08 -20.04 0.94
N ILE A 29 -13.22 -20.90 0.37
CA ILE A 29 -11.92 -20.48 -0.16
C ILE A 29 -12.10 -19.51 -1.33
N ALA A 30 -13.04 -19.76 -2.23
CA ALA A 30 -13.32 -18.86 -3.36
C ALA A 30 -13.79 -17.47 -2.89
N GLU A 31 -14.68 -17.40 -1.90
CA GLU A 31 -15.14 -16.14 -1.33
C GLU A 31 -14.03 -15.41 -0.58
N PHE A 32 -13.15 -16.14 0.11
CA PHE A 32 -11.97 -15.57 0.75
C PHE A 32 -11.01 -14.95 -0.27
N ASP A 33 -10.73 -15.65 -1.37
CA ASP A 33 -9.87 -15.15 -2.44
C ASP A 33 -10.46 -13.89 -3.10
N ARG A 34 -11.80 -13.84 -3.28
CA ARG A 34 -12.47 -12.63 -3.77
C ARG A 34 -12.26 -11.45 -2.83
N MET A 35 -12.50 -11.64 -1.52
CA MET A 35 -12.29 -10.58 -0.52
C MET A 35 -10.82 -10.16 -0.43
N GLU A 36 -9.87 -11.09 -0.49
CA GLU A 36 -8.44 -10.77 -0.53
C GLU A 36 -8.10 -9.89 -1.74
N ALA A 37 -8.64 -10.21 -2.92
CA ALA A 37 -8.42 -9.43 -4.12
C ALA A 37 -9.00 -8.00 -4.01
N GLU A 38 -10.22 -7.85 -3.49
CA GLU A 38 -10.85 -6.54 -3.23
C GLU A 38 -10.01 -5.73 -2.22
N LEU A 39 -9.56 -6.34 -1.14
CA LEU A 39 -8.73 -5.68 -0.14
C LEU A 39 -7.36 -5.29 -0.69
N ARG A 40 -6.75 -6.09 -1.57
CA ARG A 40 -5.48 -5.74 -2.23
C ARG A 40 -5.63 -4.58 -3.22
N GLN A 41 -6.76 -4.51 -3.93
CA GLN A 41 -7.07 -3.38 -4.80
C GLN A 41 -7.24 -2.08 -4.00
N ASN A 42 -7.97 -2.15 -2.87
CA ASN A 42 -8.23 -0.99 -2.02
C ASN A 42 -7.03 -0.59 -1.14
N ASN A 43 -6.24 -1.55 -0.69
CA ASN A 43 -5.06 -1.37 0.15
C ASN A 43 -3.77 -1.68 -0.62
N THR A 44 -3.61 -1.11 -1.82
CA THR A 44 -2.29 -1.12 -2.47
C THR A 44 -1.28 -0.55 -1.46
N PRO A 45 -0.19 -1.27 -1.13
CA PRO A 45 0.80 -0.78 -0.20
C PRO A 45 1.21 0.64 -0.59
N PRO A 46 1.38 1.58 0.35
CA PRO A 46 1.62 2.97 -0.02
C PRO A 46 2.78 3.12 -1.02
N ALA A 47 3.82 2.30 -0.90
CA ALA A 47 4.96 2.27 -1.81
C ALA A 47 4.60 2.03 -3.31
N ASP A 48 3.50 1.36 -3.61
CA ASP A 48 3.05 1.08 -5.00
C ASP A 48 2.22 2.24 -5.59
N LYS A 49 1.99 3.30 -4.82
CA LYS A 49 1.30 4.53 -5.24
C LYS A 49 2.26 5.67 -5.58
N MET A 50 3.57 5.39 -5.71
CA MET A 50 4.56 6.36 -6.17
C MET A 50 4.68 6.31 -7.69
N ILE A 51 4.42 7.43 -8.36
CA ILE A 51 4.47 7.54 -9.82
C ILE A 51 5.79 8.23 -10.20
N PRO A 52 6.70 7.56 -10.95
CA PRO A 52 7.95 8.16 -11.38
C PRO A 52 7.73 9.16 -12.52
N GLY A 53 8.46 10.26 -12.47
CA GLY A 53 8.61 11.16 -13.61
C GLY A 53 9.47 10.52 -14.69
N ASP A 54 8.93 10.51 -15.91
CA ASP A 54 9.54 9.97 -17.13
C ASP A 54 9.55 11.00 -18.28
N GLY A 55 9.43 12.29 -17.93
CA GLY A 55 9.31 13.40 -18.87
C GLY A 55 7.92 13.49 -19.55
N ARG A 56 7.02 12.54 -19.32
CA ARG A 56 5.64 12.53 -19.85
C ARG A 56 4.58 12.58 -18.75
N THR A 57 4.97 12.29 -17.52
CA THR A 57 4.10 12.39 -16.35
C THR A 57 3.80 13.86 -16.03
N LEU A 58 2.52 14.17 -15.78
CA LEU A 58 2.03 15.49 -15.45
C LEU A 58 1.30 15.48 -14.09
N VAL A 59 1.52 16.50 -13.27
CA VAL A 59 0.69 16.80 -12.10
C VAL A 59 -0.31 17.87 -12.48
N VAL A 60 -1.60 17.56 -12.35
CA VAL A 60 -2.69 18.50 -12.60
C VAL A 60 -3.22 19.00 -11.28
N HIS A 61 -3.20 20.32 -11.10
CA HIS A 61 -3.73 21.00 -9.92
C HIS A 61 -5.15 21.45 -10.24
N PHE A 62 -6.09 21.12 -9.34
CA PHE A 62 -7.51 21.48 -9.49
C PHE A 62 -7.91 22.52 -8.46
N ASP A 63 -8.77 23.46 -8.88
CA ASP A 63 -9.40 24.42 -7.99
C ASP A 63 -10.51 23.76 -7.13
N LYS A 64 -11.12 24.55 -6.24
CA LYS A 64 -12.21 24.08 -5.35
C LYS A 64 -13.49 23.65 -6.09
N PHE A 65 -13.63 24.02 -7.37
CA PHE A 65 -14.77 23.69 -8.21
C PHE A 65 -14.46 22.51 -9.16
N GLY A 66 -13.24 21.95 -9.09
CA GLY A 66 -12.80 20.85 -9.93
C GLY A 66 -12.31 21.25 -11.31
N ASN A 67 -12.10 22.55 -11.57
CA ASN A 67 -11.49 23.00 -12.82
C ASN A 67 -9.97 22.89 -12.71
N VAL A 68 -9.30 22.71 -13.85
CA VAL A 68 -7.84 22.73 -13.91
C VAL A 68 -7.34 24.14 -13.61
N GLU A 69 -6.60 24.29 -12.51
CA GLU A 69 -5.93 25.53 -12.13
C GLU A 69 -4.59 25.66 -12.85
N PHE A 70 -3.78 24.60 -12.84
CA PHE A 70 -2.47 24.55 -13.49
C PHE A 70 -2.00 23.11 -13.71
N THR A 71 -0.98 22.91 -14.55
CA THR A 71 -0.35 21.60 -14.79
C THR A 71 1.16 21.76 -14.91
N GLU A 72 1.91 20.87 -14.28
CA GLU A 72 3.38 20.81 -14.39
C GLU A 72 3.87 19.43 -14.80
N THR A 73 4.98 19.41 -15.54
CA THR A 73 5.66 18.17 -15.89
C THR A 73 6.53 17.70 -14.73
N VAL A 74 6.43 16.41 -14.42
CA VAL A 74 7.27 15.77 -13.41
C VAL A 74 8.66 15.55 -14.00
N PRO A 75 9.73 16.11 -13.40
CA PRO A 75 11.09 15.88 -13.87
C PRO A 75 11.51 14.42 -13.78
N ASP A 76 12.47 14.02 -14.62
CA ASP A 76 13.07 12.69 -14.56
C ASP A 76 13.70 12.43 -13.19
N GLY A 77 13.39 11.26 -12.62
CA GLY A 77 13.89 10.86 -11.30
C GLY A 77 13.12 11.49 -10.12
N ALA A 78 12.16 12.37 -10.35
CA ALA A 78 11.20 12.78 -9.33
C ALA A 78 10.07 11.75 -9.17
N LEU A 79 9.41 11.77 -8.01
CA LEU A 79 8.30 10.86 -7.68
C LEU A 79 7.09 11.68 -7.23
N VAL A 80 5.92 11.34 -7.75
CA VAL A 80 4.64 11.86 -7.29
C VAL A 80 4.01 10.85 -6.35
N CYS A 81 3.67 11.28 -5.13
CA CYS A 81 3.00 10.45 -4.13
C CYS A 81 2.32 11.30 -3.07
N THR A 82 1.47 10.68 -2.24
CA THR A 82 0.90 11.33 -1.07
C THR A 82 1.93 11.44 0.06
N LEU A 83 1.73 12.38 0.99
CA LEU A 83 2.60 12.52 2.18
C LEU A 83 2.67 11.23 3.00
N GLU A 84 1.56 10.52 3.12
CA GLU A 84 1.49 9.23 3.82
C GLU A 84 2.35 8.17 3.13
N THR A 85 2.27 8.09 1.80
CA THR A 85 3.09 7.19 0.99
C THR A 85 4.57 7.50 1.15
N PHE A 86 4.93 8.78 1.09
CA PHE A 86 6.31 9.23 1.27
C PHE A 86 6.84 8.89 2.66
N ARG A 87 6.04 9.14 3.72
CA ARG A 87 6.39 8.77 5.10
C ARG A 87 6.62 7.26 5.22
N PHE A 88 5.69 6.44 4.74
CA PHE A 88 5.83 4.98 4.78
C PHE A 88 7.10 4.50 4.06
N TYR A 89 7.40 5.07 2.89
CA TYR A 89 8.61 4.75 2.14
C TYR A 89 9.87 5.08 2.94
N LEU A 90 9.94 6.25 3.56
CA LEU A 90 11.09 6.65 4.40
C LEU A 90 11.25 5.71 5.61
N GLU A 91 10.16 5.42 6.32
CA GLU A 91 10.18 4.55 7.50
C GLU A 91 10.68 3.14 7.17
N LYS A 92 10.30 2.60 5.99
CA LYS A 92 10.82 1.32 5.49
C LYS A 92 12.34 1.32 5.28
N GLN A 93 12.91 2.49 4.98
CA GLN A 93 14.35 2.68 4.79
C GLN A 93 15.07 3.11 6.08
N GLY A 94 14.37 3.16 7.22
CA GLY A 94 14.92 3.59 8.50
C GLY A 94 15.01 5.10 8.70
N TRP A 95 14.30 5.89 7.88
CA TRP A 95 14.24 7.35 7.98
C TRP A 95 12.88 7.80 8.55
N THR A 96 12.89 8.82 9.40
CA THR A 96 11.67 9.42 9.95
C THR A 96 11.48 10.83 9.39
N LEU A 97 10.26 11.14 8.95
CA LEU A 97 9.89 12.47 8.46
C LEU A 97 9.42 13.36 9.61
N VAL A 98 10.22 14.38 9.97
CA VAL A 98 9.93 15.30 11.08
C VAL A 98 9.94 16.75 10.61
N ASN A 99 8.99 17.55 11.08
CA ASN A 99 8.97 18.99 10.80
C ASN A 99 10.16 19.68 11.49
N ARG A 100 11.02 20.35 10.72
CA ARG A 100 12.22 21.03 11.23
C ARG A 100 11.93 22.06 12.33
N GLY A 101 10.80 22.78 12.26
CA GLY A 101 10.42 23.75 13.27
C GLY A 101 10.06 23.09 14.61
N ALA A 102 9.42 21.93 14.55
CA ALA A 102 9.11 21.14 15.75
C ALA A 102 10.38 20.64 16.45
N ILE A 103 11.40 20.21 15.69
CA ILE A 103 12.69 19.74 16.23
C ILE A 103 13.35 20.81 17.11
N LYS A 104 13.28 22.09 16.72
CA LYS A 104 13.93 23.17 17.46
C LYS A 104 13.40 23.35 18.88
N ASN A 105 12.16 22.91 19.13
CA ASN A 105 11.48 23.04 20.42
C ASN A 105 11.42 21.70 21.19
N MET A 106 12.02 20.63 20.66
CA MET A 106 12.03 19.32 21.31
C MET A 106 13.22 19.20 22.26
N THR A 107 12.98 18.54 23.40
CA THR A 107 14.08 18.07 24.25
C THR A 107 14.79 16.88 23.60
N VAL A 108 16.01 16.57 24.05
CA VAL A 108 16.76 15.39 23.59
C VAL A 108 15.96 14.10 23.85
N GLU A 109 15.27 14.00 24.98
CA GLU A 109 14.42 12.83 25.30
C GLU A 109 13.22 12.70 24.35
N GLN A 110 12.59 13.82 23.99
CA GLN A 110 11.50 13.84 23.01
C GLN A 110 11.99 13.44 21.62
N LEU A 111 13.20 13.83 21.24
CA LEU A 111 13.81 13.46 19.97
C LEU A 111 14.14 11.96 19.92
N LEU A 112 14.70 11.42 21.01
CA LEU A 112 15.07 9.99 21.12
C LEU A 112 13.86 9.05 21.25
N SER A 113 12.68 9.59 21.58
CA SER A 113 11.45 8.81 21.66
C SER A 113 10.63 8.78 20.35
N LEU A 114 11.09 9.49 19.31
CA LEU A 114 10.53 9.37 17.96
C LEU A 114 10.82 7.96 17.43
N LYS A 115 9.76 7.19 17.21
CA LYS A 115 9.82 5.85 16.61
C LYS A 115 9.93 5.91 15.09
#